data_AF-A0A392UX20-F1
#
_entry.id   AF-A0A392UX20-F1
#
_cell.length_a   1.000
_cell.length_b   1.000
_cell.length_c   1.000
_cell.angle_alpha   90.00
_cell.angle_beta   90.00
_cell.angle_gamma   90.00
#
_symmetry.space_group_name_H-M   'P 1'
#
loop_
_entity.id
_entity.type
_entity.pdbx_description
1 polymer ?
#
loop_
_entity_poly.entity_id
_entity_poly.type
_entity_poly.pdbx_seq_one_letter_code
_entity_poly.pdbx_strand_id
1 'polypeptide(L)' 'MQLTEKDEGPSRPREKGATASVRRAKEQELEAAGGRRKRRRAPRTQPQPEPQGDPEPVA' A
#
# COMPACT_ATOMS: atom_id res chain seq x y z
N MET A 1 -7.67 8.67 38.59
CA MET A 1 -7.79 7.60 37.58
C MET A 1 -9.23 7.62 37.09
N GLN A 2 -9.51 7.73 35.80
CA GLN A 2 -10.56 7.02 35.02
C GLN A 2 -10.57 7.67 33.62
N LEU A 3 -9.82 7.06 32.70
CA LEU A 3 -9.69 7.47 31.30
C LEU A 3 -10.84 6.84 30.51
N THR A 4 -11.64 7.70 29.89
CA THR A 4 -12.41 7.50 28.65
C THR A 4 -12.87 6.06 28.35
N GLU A 5 -14.15 5.81 28.59
CA GLU A 5 -14.93 4.77 27.93
C GLU A 5 -14.79 4.94 26.41
N LYS A 6 -14.00 4.08 25.77
CA LYS A 6 -14.03 3.92 24.33
C LYS A 6 -15.35 3.24 24.00
N ASP A 7 -16.37 4.06 23.79
CA ASP A 7 -17.62 3.67 23.15
C ASP A 7 -17.31 3.23 21.71
N GLU A 8 -16.89 1.98 21.56
CA GLU A 8 -16.73 1.31 20.27
C GLU A 8 -18.11 0.76 19.87
N GLY A 9 -19.04 1.69 19.64
CA GLY A 9 -20.39 1.38 19.17
C GLY A 9 -20.36 0.53 17.88
N PRO A 10 -21.42 -0.23 17.58
CA PRO A 10 -21.43 -1.20 16.49
C PRO A 10 -21.01 -0.54 15.18
N SER A 11 -19.95 -1.09 14.56
CA SER A 11 -19.41 -0.62 13.30
C SER A 11 -20.53 -0.52 12.26
N ARG A 12 -20.77 0.68 11.72
CA ARG A 12 -21.79 0.88 10.68
C ARG A 12 -21.48 -0.03 9.49
N PRO A 13 -22.46 -0.79 8.97
CA PRO A 13 -22.22 -1.61 7.78
C PRO A 13 -21.81 -0.69 6.63
N ARG A 14 -20.56 -0.81 6.18
CA ARG A 14 -20.10 -0.13 4.97
C ARG A 14 -20.86 -0.76 3.80
N GLU A 15 -21.67 0.05 3.15
CA GLU A 15 -22.30 -0.33 1.88
C GLU A 15 -21.20 -0.82 0.93
N LYS A 16 -21.38 -2.01 0.36
CA LYS A 16 -20.45 -2.53 -0.63
C LYS A 16 -20.57 -1.62 -1.85
N GLY A 17 -19.53 -0.84 -2.13
CA GLY A 17 -19.51 0.02 -3.32
C GLY A 17 -19.80 -0.80 -4.58
N ALA A 18 -20.47 -0.17 -5.56
CA ALA A 18 -20.99 -0.83 -6.78
C ALA A 18 -19.96 -1.69 -7.54
N THR A 19 -18.66 -1.42 -7.37
CA THR A 19 -17.57 -2.11 -8.06
C THR A 19 -16.82 -3.11 -7.19
N ALA A 20 -17.29 -3.41 -5.97
CA ALA A 20 -16.59 -4.27 -5.01
C ALA A 20 -16.40 -5.70 -5.55
N SER A 21 -17.42 -6.27 -6.21
CA SER A 21 -17.34 -7.60 -6.85
C SER A 21 -16.31 -7.63 -7.97
N VAL A 22 -16.35 -6.64 -8.87
CA VAL A 22 -15.42 -6.48 -9.98
C VAL A 22 -13.98 -6.33 -9.49
N ARG A 23 -13.76 -5.52 -8.44
CA ARG A 23 -12.44 -5.36 -7.82
C ARG A 23 -11.91 -6.68 -7.26
N ARG A 24 -12.76 -7.47 -6.61
CA ARG A 24 -12.41 -8.78 -6.05
C ARG A 24 -12.13 -9.82 -7.12
N ALA A 25 -12.89 -9.84 -8.22
CA ALA A 25 -12.64 -10.74 -9.36
C ALA A 25 -11.26 -10.46 -9.97
N LYS A 26 -10.93 -9.19 -10.21
CA LYS A 26 -9.64 -8.76 -10.75
C LYS A 26 -8.45 -9.04 -9.82
N GLU A 27 -8.68 -9.05 -8.50
CA GLU A 27 -7.65 -9.44 -7.53
C GLU A 27 -7.37 -10.95 -7.58
N GLN A 28 -8.41 -11.77 -7.67
CA GLN A 28 -8.28 -13.23 -7.80
C GLN A 28 -7.61 -13.64 -9.11
N GLU A 29 -7.98 -13.03 -10.23
CA GLU A 29 -7.34 -13.27 -11.53
C GLU A 29 -5.84 -12.97 -11.49
N LEU A 30 -5.47 -11.86 -10.84
CA LEU A 30 -4.08 -11.45 -10.72
C LEU A 30 -3.29 -12.36 -9.78
N GLU A 31 -3.91 -12.87 -8.71
CA GLU A 31 -3.32 -13.87 -7.82
C GLU A 31 -3.15 -15.24 -8.51
N ALA A 32 -4.15 -15.67 -9.29
CA ALA A 32 -4.09 -16.90 -10.07
C ALA A 32 -2.98 -16.87 -11.14
N ALA A 33 -2.72 -15.70 -11.71
CA ALA A 33 -1.60 -15.47 -12.62
C ALA A 33 -0.23 -15.37 -11.91
N GLY A 34 -0.16 -15.61 -10.58
CA GLY A 34 1.05 -15.44 -9.77
C GLY A 34 1.50 -13.98 -9.64
N GLY A 35 0.65 -13.04 -10.06
CA GLY A 35 0.91 -11.62 -10.00
C GLY A 35 0.69 -11.05 -8.61
N ARG A 36 1.37 -9.94 -8.30
CA ARG A 36 1.04 -9.08 -7.16
C ARG A 36 0.65 -7.71 -7.65
N ARG A 37 -0.42 -7.14 -7.09
CA ARG A 37 -0.79 -5.75 -7.39
C ARG A 37 0.41 -4.86 -7.09
N LYS A 38 0.96 -4.22 -8.12
CA LYS A 38 1.90 -3.12 -7.97
C LYS A 38 1.16 -1.98 -7.30
N ARG A 39 1.27 -1.88 -5.97
CA ARG A 39 0.91 -0.66 -5.26
C ARG A 39 1.91 0.37 -5.73
N ARG A 40 1.48 1.30 -6.60
CA ARG A 40 2.22 2.55 -6.80
C ARG A 40 2.20 3.28 -5.47
N ARG A 41 3.17 2.97 -4.59
CA ARG A 41 3.55 3.93 -3.57
C ARG A 41 4.24 5.04 -4.35
N ALA A 42 3.74 6.26 -4.21
CA ALA A 42 4.51 7.41 -4.62
C ALA A 42 5.90 7.27 -3.98
N PRO A 43 6.99 7.54 -4.72
CA PRO A 43 8.30 7.68 -4.11
C PRO A 43 8.12 8.60 -2.91
N ARG A 44 8.57 8.15 -1.74
CA ARG A 44 8.67 9.06 -0.60
C ARG A 44 9.57 10.19 -1.09
N THR A 45 9.18 11.44 -0.89
CA THR A 45 10.01 12.62 -1.13
C THR A 45 11.19 12.59 -0.18
N GLN A 46 12.13 11.68 -0.43
CA GLN A 46 13.48 11.75 0.09
C GLN A 46 14.32 12.43 -0.97
N PRO A 47 15.25 13.32 -0.57
CA PRO A 47 16.24 13.84 -1.49
C PRO A 47 16.95 12.66 -2.16
N GLN A 48 17.17 12.76 -3.47
CA GLN A 48 17.96 11.75 -4.18
C GLN A 48 19.36 11.73 -3.57
N PRO A 49 19.92 10.53 -3.31
CA PRO A 49 21.33 10.45 -2.90
C PRO A 49 22.20 11.05 -4.00
N GLU A 50 23.29 11.70 -3.59
CA GLU A 50 24.29 12.19 -4.53
C GLU A 50 24.85 11.00 -5.34
N PRO A 51 25.14 11.20 -6.64
CA PRO A 51 25.77 10.17 -7.46
C PRO A 51 27.07 9.73 -6.79
N GLN A 52 27.18 8.43 -6.50
CA GLN A 52 28.41 7.86 -5.99
C GLN A 52 29.43 7.91 -7.13
N GLY A 53 30.43 8.78 -7.01
CA GLY A 53 31.44 9.03 -8.05
C GLY A 53 32.15 7.74 -8.48
N ASP A 54 32.61 7.73 -9.72
CA ASP A 54 33.32 6.59 -10.32
C ASP A 54 34.55 6.27 -9.44
N PRO A 55 34.79 5.00 -9.05
CA PRO A 55 35.95 4.66 -8.25
C PRO A 55 37.23 5.06 -8.99
N GLU A 56 38.12 5.78 -8.30
CA GLU A 56 39.42 6.13 -8.87
C GLU A 56 40.17 4.84 -9.28
N PRO A 57 40.80 4.82 -10.47
CA PRO A 57 41.60 3.68 -10.87
C PRO A 57 42.79 3.54 -9.91
N VAL A 58 42.80 2.44 -9.15
CA VAL A 58 43.96 2.03 -8.36
C VAL A 58 45.00 1.49 -9.35
N ALA A 59 46.14 2.18 -9.44
CA ALA A 59 47.30 1.79 -10.26
C ALA A 59 48.08 0.61 -9.65
#